data_AF-A0A2S6NM85-F1
#
_entry.id   AF-A0A2S6NM85-F1
#
_cell.length_a   1.000
_cell.length_b   1.000
_cell.length_c   1.000
_cell.angle_alpha   90.00
_cell.angle_beta   90.00
_cell.angle_gamma   90.00
#
_symmetry.space_group_name_H-M   'P 1'
#
loop_
_entity.id
_entity.type
_entity.pdbx_description
1 polymer ?
#
loop_
_entity_poly.entity_id
_entity_poly.type
_entity_poly.pdbx_seq_one_letter_code
_entity_poly.pdbx_strand_id
1 'polypeptide(L)'
;MLPLTVATEDELSEAVAQRRLLDFPSLEVGLWLRRGGNGYLRSRIRKFCEMARHSPVLVITDLDTNTCPAALCRTWLGNLSHPPGLLLRVAVREVEAWLLADHDAMVALIGKHAKGRMPDNPDDLHDPKDRLLELAKRAPRAVRLDLRAEAGAVARQGLGYNHRLCALVRYRGVLNGPPNDRPACGERSNGLEQYRPDWKSRSDFRPMKLLVKL
;
A
#
# COMPACT_ATOMS: atom_id res chain seq x y z
N MET A 1 -21.69 -12.46 7.11
CA MET A 1 -20.90 -11.21 7.07
C MET A 1 -21.04 -10.62 5.68
N LEU A 2 -20.94 -9.30 5.54
CA LEU A 2 -20.95 -8.69 4.21
C LEU A 2 -19.56 -8.83 3.58
N PRO A 3 -19.45 -9.28 2.32
CA PRO A 3 -18.16 -9.50 1.69
C PRO A 3 -17.41 -8.18 1.45
N LEU A 4 -16.15 -8.15 1.83
CA LEU A 4 -15.23 -7.04 1.56
C LEU A 4 -14.98 -6.93 0.05
N THR A 5 -15.09 -5.72 -0.48
CA THR A 5 -14.53 -5.39 -1.79
C THR A 5 -13.14 -4.79 -1.60
N VAL A 6 -12.16 -5.25 -2.38
CA VAL A 6 -10.80 -4.71 -2.37
C VAL A 6 -10.49 -4.14 -3.75
N ALA A 7 -10.15 -2.85 -3.82
CA ALA A 7 -9.71 -2.19 -5.03
C ALA A 7 -8.24 -1.79 -4.89
N THR A 8 -7.40 -2.23 -5.82
CA THR A 8 -5.96 -1.98 -5.80
C THR A 8 -5.48 -1.42 -7.12
N GLU A 9 -4.38 -0.68 -7.06
CA GLU A 9 -3.81 0.01 -8.20
C GLU A 9 -3.25 -0.96 -9.25
N ASP A 10 -2.51 -1.95 -8.76
CA ASP A 10 -1.75 -2.89 -9.56
C ASP A 10 -1.66 -4.28 -8.88
N GLU A 11 -0.84 -5.16 -9.45
CA GLU A 11 -0.69 -6.54 -8.97
C GLU A 11 0.05 -6.61 -7.63
N LEU A 12 1.02 -5.73 -7.42
CA LEU A 12 1.84 -5.71 -6.21
C LEU A 12 1.04 -5.20 -5.01
N SER A 13 0.31 -4.11 -5.17
CA SER A 13 -0.61 -3.58 -4.17
C SER A 13 -1.74 -4.58 -3.83
N GLU A 14 -2.21 -5.36 -4.80
CA GLU A 14 -3.15 -6.47 -4.55
C GLU A 14 -2.53 -7.56 -3.67
N ALA A 15 -1.31 -7.99 -3.98
CA ALA A 15 -0.61 -9.01 -3.17
C ALA A 15 -0.37 -8.53 -1.73
N VAL A 16 -0.06 -7.25 -1.55
CA VAL A 16 0.07 -6.61 -0.23
C VAL A 16 -1.28 -6.63 0.51
N ALA A 17 -2.37 -6.29 -0.17
CA ALA A 17 -3.71 -6.37 0.41
C ALA A 17 -4.04 -7.80 0.86
N GLN A 18 -3.80 -8.79 -0.01
CA GLN A 18 -4.00 -10.22 0.30
C GLN A 18 -3.24 -10.63 1.56
N ARG A 19 -1.95 -10.28 1.64
CA ARG A 19 -1.11 -10.63 2.79
C ARG A 19 -1.61 -9.99 4.08
N ARG A 20 -2.02 -8.73 4.05
CA ARG A 20 -2.57 -8.02 5.23
C ARG A 20 -3.90 -8.59 5.68
N LEU A 21 -4.74 -9.02 4.74
CA LEU A 21 -6.05 -9.60 5.06
C LEU A 21 -5.93 -10.96 5.77
N LEU A 22 -4.79 -11.66 5.66
CA LEU A 22 -4.52 -12.86 6.46
C LEU A 22 -4.51 -12.58 7.97
N ASP A 23 -4.17 -11.36 8.38
CA ASP A 23 -4.16 -10.95 9.79
C ASP A 23 -5.61 -10.75 10.31
N PHE A 24 -6.61 -10.83 9.43
CA PHE A 24 -8.03 -10.64 9.71
C PHE A 24 -8.89 -11.79 9.15
N PRO A 25 -8.78 -13.02 9.71
CA PRO A 25 -9.43 -14.21 9.16
C PRO A 25 -10.97 -14.15 9.17
N SER A 26 -11.56 -13.23 9.93
CA SER A 26 -13.01 -12.98 9.92
C SER A 26 -13.48 -12.19 8.69
N LEU A 27 -12.59 -11.56 7.93
CA LEU A 27 -12.95 -10.82 6.73
C LEU A 27 -12.96 -11.74 5.52
N GLU A 28 -14.11 -11.85 4.87
CA GLU A 28 -14.25 -12.55 3.59
C GLU A 28 -14.20 -11.54 2.45
N VAL A 29 -13.27 -11.73 1.50
CA VAL A 29 -13.20 -10.89 0.30
C VAL A 29 -14.09 -11.48 -0.79
N GLY A 30 -15.15 -10.79 -1.16
CA GLY A 30 -16.03 -11.23 -2.24
C GLY A 30 -15.63 -10.71 -3.61
N LEU A 31 -14.93 -9.57 -3.68
CA LEU A 31 -14.61 -8.93 -4.96
C LEU A 31 -13.24 -8.25 -4.94
N TRP A 32 -12.41 -8.59 -5.93
CA TRP A 32 -11.14 -7.95 -6.23
C TRP A 32 -11.28 -7.05 -7.46
N LEU A 33 -10.93 -5.78 -7.31
CA LEU A 33 -11.03 -4.74 -8.33
C LEU A 33 -9.64 -4.16 -8.62
N ARG A 34 -8.86 -4.88 -9.41
CA ARG A 34 -7.58 -4.41 -9.95
C ARG A 34 -7.73 -4.05 -11.41
N ARG A 35 -7.80 -2.75 -11.73
CA ARG A 35 -7.84 -2.25 -13.12
C ARG A 35 -7.17 -0.88 -13.22
N GLY A 36 -6.33 -0.68 -14.24
CA GLY A 36 -6.05 0.64 -14.82
C GLY A 36 -5.28 1.67 -13.97
N GLY A 37 -4.56 1.26 -12.92
CA GLY A 37 -3.69 2.15 -12.14
C GLY A 37 -4.41 3.15 -11.24
N ASN A 38 -3.65 4.07 -10.61
CA ASN A 38 -4.18 5.15 -9.78
C ASN A 38 -5.30 5.96 -10.47
N GLY A 39 -5.10 6.33 -11.75
CA GLY A 39 -6.09 7.12 -12.50
C GLY A 39 -7.45 6.45 -12.60
N TYR A 40 -7.50 5.13 -12.74
CA TYR A 40 -8.74 4.38 -12.72
C TYR A 40 -9.39 4.40 -11.34
N LEU A 41 -8.64 4.15 -10.26
CA LEU A 41 -9.17 4.18 -8.89
C LEU A 41 -9.77 5.55 -8.57
N ARG A 42 -9.05 6.62 -8.88
CA ARG A 42 -9.52 7.99 -8.73
C ARG A 42 -10.81 8.24 -9.50
N SER A 43 -10.90 7.79 -10.76
CA SER A 43 -12.11 7.96 -11.58
C SER A 43 -13.33 7.24 -11.00
N ARG A 44 -13.13 6.19 -10.19
CA ARG A 44 -14.18 5.35 -9.61
C ARG A 44 -14.44 5.60 -8.13
N ILE A 45 -13.74 6.53 -7.49
CA ILE A 45 -13.89 6.78 -6.04
C ILE A 45 -15.33 7.04 -5.62
N ARG A 46 -16.13 7.74 -6.45
CA ARG A 46 -17.57 7.93 -6.22
C ARG A 46 -18.34 6.60 -6.12
N LYS A 47 -18.06 5.66 -7.02
CA LYS A 47 -18.67 4.33 -7.01
C LYS A 47 -18.24 3.53 -5.79
N PHE A 48 -16.98 3.65 -5.38
CA PHE A 48 -16.50 3.03 -4.14
C PHE A 48 -17.21 3.61 -2.91
N CYS A 49 -17.45 4.92 -2.85
CA CYS A 49 -18.27 5.52 -1.79
C CYS A 49 -19.72 4.97 -1.81
N GLU A 50 -20.34 4.84 -2.99
CA GLU A 50 -21.69 4.28 -3.10
C GLU A 50 -21.74 2.83 -2.63
N MET A 51 -20.79 2.00 -3.05
CA MET A 51 -20.66 0.61 -2.60
C MET A 51 -20.44 0.52 -1.09
N ALA A 52 -19.59 1.39 -0.55
CA ALA A 52 -19.25 1.47 0.87
C ALA A 52 -20.43 1.81 1.80
N ARG A 53 -21.58 2.24 1.26
CA ARG A 53 -22.82 2.38 2.02
C ARG A 53 -23.50 1.04 2.32
N HIS A 54 -23.19 0.00 1.53
CA HIS A 54 -23.85 -1.30 1.60
C HIS A 54 -22.91 -2.45 1.97
N SER A 55 -21.62 -2.37 1.62
CA SER A 55 -20.62 -3.37 1.94
C SER A 55 -19.26 -2.71 2.16
N PRO A 56 -18.38 -3.19 3.05
CA PRO A 56 -17.08 -2.57 3.24
C PRO A 56 -16.24 -2.59 1.95
N VAL A 57 -15.52 -1.50 1.71
CA VAL A 57 -14.62 -1.31 0.55
C VAL A 57 -13.25 -0.85 1.04
N LEU A 58 -12.22 -1.65 0.77
CA LEU A 58 -10.83 -1.27 0.94
C LEU A 58 -10.27 -0.81 -0.41
N VAL A 59 -9.70 0.39 -0.45
CA VAL A 59 -8.99 0.93 -1.62
C VAL A 59 -7.54 1.12 -1.22
N ILE A 60 -6.60 0.56 -1.99
CA ILE A 60 -5.15 0.75 -1.81
C ILE A 60 -4.58 1.40 -3.07
N THR A 61 -3.84 2.49 -2.89
CA THR A 61 -3.22 3.26 -3.97
C THR A 61 -1.88 3.83 -3.54
N ASP A 62 -1.05 4.20 -4.50
CA ASP A 62 0.18 4.94 -4.24
C ASP A 62 -0.07 6.45 -4.07
N LEU A 63 0.85 7.11 -3.36
CA LEU A 63 0.84 8.57 -3.24
C LEU A 63 1.36 9.23 -4.51
N ASP A 64 2.28 8.57 -5.21
CA ASP A 64 3.03 9.08 -6.36
C ASP A 64 3.72 10.43 -6.02
N THR A 65 3.47 11.44 -6.86
CA THR A 65 4.02 12.79 -6.76
C THR A 65 3.23 13.69 -5.82
N ASN A 66 2.14 13.21 -5.21
CA ASN A 66 1.39 14.01 -4.25
C ASN A 66 2.24 14.33 -3.01
N THR A 67 1.93 15.45 -2.36
CA THR A 67 2.70 15.92 -1.20
C THR A 67 2.51 15.04 0.02
N CYS A 68 1.29 14.57 0.27
CA CYS A 68 1.00 13.67 1.38
C CYS A 68 -0.34 12.90 1.24
N PRO A 69 -0.52 11.78 1.96
CA PRO A 69 -1.74 10.96 1.91
C PRO A 69 -3.02 11.75 2.19
N ALA A 70 -3.00 12.64 3.17
CA ALA A 70 -4.16 13.45 3.53
C ALA A 70 -4.58 14.39 2.39
N ALA A 71 -3.61 14.94 1.65
CA ALA A 71 -3.90 15.76 0.46
C ALA A 71 -4.54 14.91 -0.64
N LEU A 72 -4.01 13.71 -0.90
CA LEU A 72 -4.57 12.78 -1.88
C LEU A 72 -6.02 12.41 -1.53
N CYS A 73 -6.28 12.04 -0.28
CA CYS A 73 -7.63 11.74 0.21
C CYS A 73 -8.59 12.93 0.00
N ARG A 74 -8.16 14.15 0.32
CA ARG A 74 -8.97 15.37 0.07
C ARG A 74 -9.21 15.62 -1.41
N THR A 75 -8.21 15.40 -2.27
CA THR A 75 -8.36 15.55 -3.72
C THR A 75 -9.30 14.52 -4.33
N TRP A 76 -9.27 13.29 -3.84
CA TRP A 76 -10.11 12.21 -4.36
C TRP A 76 -11.54 12.28 -3.84
N LEU A 77 -11.70 12.46 -2.53
CA LEU A 77 -13.00 12.47 -1.90
C LEU A 77 -13.69 13.82 -2.02
N GLY A 78 -12.95 14.93 -1.99
CA GLY A 78 -13.51 16.28 -2.14
C GLY A 78 -14.70 16.51 -1.20
N ASN A 79 -15.86 16.80 -1.79
CA ASN A 79 -17.14 17.00 -1.08
C ASN A 79 -18.03 15.74 -1.06
N LEU A 80 -17.49 14.58 -1.44
CA LEU A 80 -18.25 13.34 -1.40
C LEU A 80 -18.60 12.97 0.03
N SER A 81 -19.74 12.28 0.20
CA SER A 81 -20.04 11.60 1.45
C SER A 81 -18.94 10.57 1.73
N HIS A 82 -18.42 10.56 2.95
CA HIS A 82 -17.44 9.59 3.44
C HIS A 82 -18.18 8.49 4.20
N PRO A 83 -18.64 7.42 3.54
CA PRO A 83 -19.34 6.35 4.21
C PRO A 83 -18.38 5.62 5.16
N PRO A 84 -18.86 5.17 6.33
CA PRO A 84 -18.02 4.47 7.30
C PRO A 84 -17.43 3.17 6.72
N GLY A 85 -18.09 2.54 5.76
CA GLY A 85 -17.59 1.33 5.10
C GLY A 85 -16.42 1.55 4.14
N LEU A 86 -15.99 2.79 3.86
CA LEU A 86 -14.88 3.06 2.95
C LEU A 86 -13.57 3.21 3.72
N LEU A 87 -12.60 2.39 3.36
CA LEU A 87 -11.23 2.45 3.86
C LEU A 87 -10.28 2.75 2.69
N LEU A 88 -9.79 3.99 2.63
CA LEU A 88 -8.75 4.39 1.66
C LEU A 88 -7.37 4.35 2.35
N ARG A 89 -6.49 3.49 1.84
CA ARG A 89 -5.10 3.34 2.27
C ARG A 89 -4.17 3.82 1.16
N VAL A 90 -3.20 4.63 1.54
CA VAL A 90 -2.26 5.26 0.61
C VAL A 90 -0.84 4.85 1.02
N ALA A 91 -0.10 4.20 0.14
CA ALA A 91 1.32 3.96 0.35
C ALA A 91 2.09 5.27 0.18
N VAL A 92 2.92 5.64 1.16
CA VAL A 92 3.73 6.86 1.04
C VAL A 92 4.75 6.64 -0.07
N ARG A 93 4.67 7.50 -1.08
CA ARG A 93 5.34 7.38 -2.39
C ARG A 93 4.81 6.20 -3.19
N GLU A 94 5.20 4.97 -2.86
CA GLU A 94 4.86 3.77 -3.64
C GLU A 94 4.84 2.53 -2.74
N VAL A 95 4.09 1.48 -3.13
CA VAL A 95 4.06 0.19 -2.42
C VAL A 95 5.46 -0.42 -2.23
N GLU A 96 6.41 -0.14 -3.13
CA GLU A 96 7.80 -0.57 -2.98
C GLU A 96 8.47 -0.07 -1.70
N ALA A 97 8.04 1.06 -1.13
CA ALA A 97 8.53 1.52 0.17
C ALA A 97 8.21 0.51 1.28
N TRP A 98 7.02 -0.10 1.24
CA TRP A 98 6.63 -1.13 2.22
C TRP A 98 7.43 -2.41 2.04
N LEU A 99 7.78 -2.77 0.80
CA LEU A 99 8.67 -3.90 0.55
C LEU A 99 10.07 -3.63 1.09
N LEU A 100 10.61 -2.43 0.83
CA LEU A 100 11.91 -1.99 1.33
C LEU A 100 11.97 -1.87 2.85
N ALA A 101 10.83 -1.79 3.55
CA ALA A 101 10.75 -1.78 5.00
C ALA A 101 11.04 -3.16 5.62
N ASP A 102 10.73 -4.26 4.92
CA ASP A 102 11.17 -5.59 5.34
C ASP A 102 12.56 -5.89 4.79
N HIS A 103 13.55 -5.44 5.56
CA HIS A 103 14.97 -5.65 5.25
C HIS A 103 15.30 -7.13 5.12
N ASP A 104 14.73 -8.01 5.94
CA ASP A 104 15.06 -9.43 5.94
C ASP A 104 14.53 -10.13 4.68
N ALA A 105 13.29 -9.85 4.29
CA ALA A 105 12.72 -10.35 3.04
C ALA A 105 13.49 -9.82 1.83
N MET A 106 13.81 -8.53 1.81
CA MET A 106 14.54 -7.92 0.70
C MET A 106 15.98 -8.43 0.60
N VAL A 107 16.68 -8.60 1.73
CA VAL A 107 18.02 -9.20 1.76
C VAL A 107 17.99 -10.66 1.32
N ALA A 108 16.93 -11.41 1.63
CA ALA A 108 16.80 -12.77 1.16
C ALA A 108 16.56 -12.85 -0.36
N LEU A 109 15.80 -11.91 -0.94
CA LEU A 109 15.55 -11.84 -2.38
C LEU A 109 16.77 -11.35 -3.15
N ILE A 110 17.32 -10.20 -2.74
CA ILE A 110 18.40 -9.48 -3.45
C ILE A 110 19.78 -10.05 -3.09
N GLY A 111 19.94 -10.60 -1.90
CA GLY A 111 21.18 -11.19 -1.41
C GLY A 111 21.85 -10.37 -0.30
N LYS A 112 22.76 -11.02 0.45
CA LYS A 112 23.42 -10.49 1.66
C LYS A 112 24.13 -9.14 1.47
N HIS A 113 24.61 -8.85 0.26
CA HIS A 113 25.28 -7.59 -0.07
C HIS A 113 24.37 -6.36 0.11
N ALA A 114 23.05 -6.55 0.13
CA ALA A 114 22.08 -5.48 0.23
C ALA A 114 21.83 -5.05 1.68
N LYS A 115 22.23 -5.84 2.69
CA LYS A 115 21.94 -5.60 4.12
C LYS A 115 22.38 -4.20 4.59
N GLY A 116 23.63 -3.82 4.32
CA GLY A 116 24.14 -2.48 4.67
C GLY A 116 23.71 -1.36 3.73
N ARG A 117 22.82 -1.63 2.78
CA ARG A 117 22.33 -0.67 1.79
C ARG A 117 20.81 -0.48 1.89
N MET A 118 20.14 -1.15 2.81
CA MET A 118 18.71 -0.96 3.02
C MET A 118 18.45 0.43 3.60
N PRO A 119 17.38 1.11 3.16
CA PRO A 119 17.00 2.41 3.70
C PRO A 119 16.40 2.25 5.10
N ASP A 120 16.81 3.09 6.05
CA ASP A 120 16.22 3.11 7.39
C ASP A 120 14.77 3.63 7.38
N ASN A 121 14.48 4.58 6.48
CA ASN A 121 13.15 5.14 6.27
C ASN A 121 12.75 5.06 4.78
N PRO A 122 12.17 3.93 4.33
CA PRO A 122 11.77 3.76 2.94
C PRO A 122 10.72 4.75 2.46
N ASP A 123 9.79 5.15 3.34
CA ASP A 123 8.71 6.10 3.03
C ASP A 123 9.24 7.51 2.68
N ASP A 124 10.45 7.84 3.13
CA ASP A 124 11.09 9.14 2.87
C ASP A 124 11.86 9.17 1.54
N LEU A 125 11.97 8.03 0.84
CA LEU A 125 12.62 7.95 -0.46
C LEU A 125 11.80 8.71 -1.51
N HIS A 126 12.48 9.44 -2.38
CA HIS A 126 11.80 10.11 -3.49
C HIS A 126 11.18 9.12 -4.48
N ASP A 127 11.89 8.04 -4.79
CA ASP A 127 11.48 6.98 -5.71
C ASP A 127 11.87 5.61 -5.13
N PRO A 128 10.97 4.97 -4.34
CA PRO A 128 11.21 3.66 -3.73
C PRO A 128 11.45 2.55 -4.77
N LYS A 129 10.73 2.56 -5.89
CA LYS A 129 10.89 1.60 -6.99
C LYS A 129 12.28 1.68 -7.61
N ASP A 130 12.76 2.87 -7.96
CA ASP A 130 14.12 3.03 -8.46
C ASP A 130 15.15 2.56 -7.43
N ARG A 131 14.94 2.84 -6.14
CA ARG A 131 15.84 2.34 -5.09
C ARG A 131 15.87 0.81 -5.04
N LEU A 132 14.72 0.16 -5.15
CA LEU A 132 14.62 -1.29 -5.21
C LEU A 132 15.37 -1.84 -6.43
N LEU A 133 15.19 -1.24 -7.61
CA LEU A 133 15.86 -1.63 -8.85
C LEU A 133 17.38 -1.40 -8.79
N GLU A 134 17.85 -0.36 -8.10
CA GLU A 134 19.27 -0.11 -7.84
C GLU A 134 19.90 -1.18 -6.94
N LEU A 135 19.19 -1.62 -5.90
CA LEU A 135 19.63 -2.72 -5.04
C LEU A 135 19.69 -4.04 -5.85
N ALA A 136 18.70 -4.27 -6.72
CA ALA A 136 18.63 -5.46 -7.57
C ALA A 136 19.76 -5.57 -8.62
N LYS A 137 20.54 -4.51 -8.89
CA LYS A 137 21.69 -4.54 -9.83
C LYS A 137 22.72 -5.62 -9.50
N ARG A 138 22.89 -5.93 -8.21
CA ARG A 138 23.85 -6.93 -7.73
C ARG A 138 23.17 -8.21 -7.24
N ALA A 139 21.87 -8.38 -7.51
CA ALA A 139 21.14 -9.59 -7.18
C ALA A 139 21.62 -10.81 -7.99
N PRO A 140 21.34 -12.04 -7.51
CA PRO A 140 21.54 -13.25 -8.29
C PRO A 140 20.95 -13.11 -9.70
N ARG A 141 21.61 -13.70 -10.71
CA ARG A 141 21.27 -13.50 -12.12
C ARG A 141 19.78 -13.67 -12.41
N ALA A 142 19.15 -14.72 -11.90
CA ALA A 142 17.72 -14.97 -12.08
C ALA A 142 16.85 -13.82 -11.53
N VAL A 143 17.08 -13.41 -10.27
CA VAL A 143 16.34 -12.32 -9.62
C VAL A 143 16.55 -10.98 -10.36
N ARG A 144 17.79 -10.71 -10.79
CA ARG A 144 18.11 -9.47 -11.52
C ARG A 144 17.39 -9.38 -12.87
N LEU A 145 17.30 -10.48 -13.61
CA LEU A 145 16.60 -10.54 -14.89
C LEU A 145 15.08 -10.41 -14.72
N ASP A 146 14.54 -10.93 -13.61
CA ASP A 146 13.12 -10.79 -13.31
C ASP A 146 12.75 -9.36 -12.92
N LEU A 147 13.56 -8.72 -12.06
CA LEU A 147 13.24 -7.39 -11.51
C LEU A 147 13.60 -6.23 -12.44
N ARG A 148 14.70 -6.33 -13.21
CA ARG A 148 15.21 -5.21 -14.02
C ARG A 148 15.06 -5.51 -15.50
N ALA A 149 14.67 -4.50 -16.26
CA ALA A 149 14.70 -4.59 -17.71
C ALA A 149 16.14 -4.66 -18.25
N GLU A 150 16.27 -5.15 -19.49
CA GLU A 150 17.53 -5.14 -20.22
C GLU A 150 17.98 -3.70 -20.55
N ALA A 151 19.28 -3.51 -20.72
CA ALA A 151 19.83 -2.21 -21.07
C ALA A 151 19.27 -1.76 -22.43
N GLY A 152 18.65 -0.58 -22.48
CA GLY A 152 18.03 -0.03 -23.69
C GLY A 152 16.52 -0.26 -23.80
N ALA A 153 15.90 -1.00 -22.87
CA ALA A 153 14.45 -1.09 -22.79
C ALA A 153 13.81 0.25 -22.35
N VAL A 154 12.61 0.53 -22.87
CA VAL A 154 11.81 1.71 -22.48
C VAL A 154 11.32 1.58 -21.03
N ALA A 155 10.98 0.37 -20.60
CA ALA A 155 10.60 0.08 -19.23
C ALA A 155 11.84 -0.14 -18.35
N ARG A 156 11.78 0.28 -17.09
CA ARG A 156 12.85 0.03 -16.10
C ARG A 156 12.68 -1.32 -15.39
N GLN A 157 11.45 -1.79 -15.28
CA GLN A 157 11.07 -3.05 -14.63
C GLN A 157 11.21 -4.23 -15.60
N GLY A 158 11.71 -5.36 -15.09
CA GLY A 158 11.75 -6.62 -15.83
C GLY A 158 10.37 -7.26 -15.94
N LEU A 159 10.18 -8.16 -16.91
CA LEU A 159 8.89 -8.85 -17.11
C LEU A 159 8.47 -9.71 -15.92
N GLY A 160 9.44 -10.16 -15.11
CA GLY A 160 9.22 -10.95 -13.90
C GLY A 160 8.97 -10.12 -12.64
N TYR A 161 8.89 -8.79 -12.75
CA TYR A 161 8.85 -7.87 -11.60
C TYR A 161 7.71 -8.20 -10.64
N ASN A 162 6.46 -8.12 -11.14
CA ASN A 162 5.29 -8.44 -10.33
C ASN A 162 5.32 -9.88 -9.83
N HIS A 163 5.68 -10.84 -10.68
CA HIS A 163 5.74 -12.24 -10.29
C HIS A 163 6.65 -12.47 -9.07
N ARG A 164 7.86 -11.90 -9.09
CA ARG A 164 8.83 -12.04 -7.98
C ARG A 164 8.41 -11.30 -6.73
N LEU A 165 7.99 -10.04 -6.86
CA LEU A 165 7.64 -9.23 -5.70
C LEU A 165 6.33 -9.70 -5.05
N CYS A 166 5.33 -10.10 -5.84
CA CYS A 166 4.12 -10.72 -5.31
C CYS A 166 4.43 -12.03 -4.60
N ALA A 167 5.33 -12.86 -5.14
CA ALA A 167 5.78 -14.07 -4.45
C ALA A 167 6.49 -13.74 -3.13
N LEU A 168 7.35 -12.70 -3.10
CA LEU A 168 7.99 -12.25 -1.87
C LEU A 168 6.96 -11.86 -0.80
N VAL A 169 5.96 -11.06 -1.17
CA VAL A 169 4.89 -10.60 -0.27
C VAL A 169 4.01 -11.76 0.23
N ARG A 170 3.70 -12.73 -0.63
CA ARG A 170 2.84 -13.88 -0.28
C ARG A 170 3.55 -14.89 0.62
N TYR A 171 4.84 -15.14 0.39
CA TYR A 171 5.56 -16.24 1.03
C TYR A 171 6.56 -15.82 2.10
N ARG A 172 6.87 -14.52 2.25
CA ARG A 172 7.75 -13.99 3.30
C ARG A 172 7.10 -12.81 4.01
N GLY A 173 7.47 -12.62 5.27
CA GLY A 173 6.86 -11.71 6.23
C GLY A 173 7.04 -10.21 5.97
N VAL A 174 6.94 -9.75 4.71
CA VAL A 174 7.14 -8.36 4.22
C VAL A 174 6.42 -7.30 5.05
N LEU A 175 5.39 -7.73 5.77
CA LEU A 175 4.39 -6.90 6.39
C LEU A 175 4.19 -7.20 7.88
N ASN A 176 5.13 -7.87 8.57
CA ASN A 176 4.96 -8.23 9.99
C ASN A 176 5.00 -7.03 10.97
N GLY A 177 5.14 -5.79 10.50
CA GLY A 177 5.01 -4.56 11.31
C GLY A 177 3.71 -3.78 11.02
N PRO A 178 3.23 -2.95 11.97
CA PRO A 178 2.12 -2.03 11.71
C PRO A 178 2.45 -1.14 10.51
N PRO A 179 1.47 -0.76 9.67
CA PRO A 179 1.69 0.32 8.72
C PRO A 179 2.20 1.54 9.51
N ASN A 180 3.29 2.14 9.04
CA ASN A 180 3.84 3.33 9.68
C ASN A 180 2.83 4.47 9.51
N ASP A 181 1.91 4.61 10.48
CA ASP A 181 0.92 5.68 10.58
C ASP A 181 1.63 7.00 10.98
N ARG A 182 2.70 7.38 10.27
CA ARG A 182 3.34 8.68 10.47
C ARG A 182 2.38 9.78 10.01
N PRO A 183 2.10 10.79 10.85
CA PRO A 183 1.24 11.90 10.46
C PRO A 183 1.87 12.70 9.31
N ALA A 184 1.01 13.17 8.42
CA ALA A 184 1.40 13.89 7.21
C ALA A 184 1.47 15.41 7.42
N CYS A 185 2.66 15.96 7.24
CA CYS A 185 3.08 17.37 7.11
C CYS A 185 3.07 18.26 8.37
N GLY A 186 4.28 18.59 8.86
CA GLY A 186 4.57 19.89 9.50
C GLY A 186 4.74 19.93 11.02
N GLU A 187 4.33 18.90 11.76
CA GLU A 187 4.28 19.02 13.23
C GLU A 187 5.36 18.19 13.91
N ARG A 188 6.24 18.90 14.65
CA ARG A 188 7.01 18.29 15.73
C ARG A 188 6.01 17.79 16.78
N SER A 189 6.15 16.51 17.12
CA SER A 189 5.56 15.80 18.25
C SER A 189 4.92 16.68 19.35
N ASN A 190 3.61 16.54 19.52
CA ASN A 190 2.97 16.24 20.80
C ASN A 190 1.48 15.94 20.58
N GLY A 191 1.11 14.66 20.62
CA GLY A 191 -0.30 14.23 20.61
C GLY A 191 -0.72 13.50 19.33
N LEU A 192 -1.31 12.33 19.52
CA LEU A 192 -1.91 11.50 18.47
C LEU A 192 -3.07 12.21 17.81
N GLU A 193 -2.98 12.59 16.53
CA GLU A 193 -4.18 12.95 15.77
C GLU A 193 -4.13 12.48 14.30
N GLN A 194 -4.79 11.33 14.09
CA GLN A 194 -5.27 10.88 12.78
C GLN A 194 -6.30 11.90 12.27
N TYR A 195 -6.29 12.19 10.96
CA TYR A 195 -7.35 12.96 10.31
C TYR A 195 -8.72 12.30 10.57
N ARG A 196 -9.56 12.95 11.40
CA ARG A 196 -10.89 12.51 11.82
C ARG A 196 -11.92 13.58 11.43
N PRO A 197 -12.86 13.32 10.50
CA PRO A 197 -14.01 14.19 10.33
C PRO A 197 -14.93 14.05 11.55
N ASP A 198 -15.18 15.16 12.23
CA ASP A 198 -16.01 15.39 13.43
C ASP A 198 -17.03 14.28 13.79
N TRP A 199 -16.72 13.46 14.81
CA TRP A 199 -17.65 12.51 15.44
C TRP A 199 -17.71 12.77 16.94
N LYS A 200 -18.89 13.15 17.46
CA LYS A 200 -19.06 13.76 18.79
C LYS A 200 -19.29 12.80 19.97
N SER A 201 -19.28 11.48 19.82
CA SER A 201 -19.38 10.60 21.00
C SER A 201 -18.82 9.19 20.80
N ARG A 202 -18.30 8.60 21.90
CA ARG A 202 -17.76 7.23 21.98
C ARG A 202 -18.84 6.13 21.91
N SER A 203 -20.12 6.48 21.85
CA SER A 203 -21.23 5.53 21.99
C SER A 203 -21.89 5.11 20.67
N ASP A 204 -21.60 5.75 19.54
CA ASP A 204 -22.23 5.42 18.24
C ASP A 204 -21.44 4.36 17.42
N PHE A 205 -20.40 3.77 18.02
CA PHE A 205 -19.53 2.77 17.37
C PHE A 205 -19.95 1.32 17.69
N ARG A 206 -20.88 0.76 16.91
CA ARG A 206 -21.04 -0.70 16.71
C ARG A 206 -21.40 -0.90 15.23
N PRO A 207 -20.56 -1.48 14.33
CA PRO A 207 -19.44 -2.41 14.50
C PRO A 207 -18.20 -2.02 13.65
N MET A 208 -17.26 -1.23 14.18
CA MET A 208 -15.99 -0.92 13.46
C MET A 208 -14.80 -0.76 14.43
N LYS A 209 -14.64 -1.71 15.35
CA LYS A 209 -13.40 -1.87 16.13
C LYS A 209 -12.51 -2.90 15.45
N LEU A 210 -11.94 -2.58 14.30
CA LEU A 210 -10.94 -3.43 13.66
C LEU A 210 -10.18 -2.58 12.63
N LEU A 211 -9.22 -1.74 13.05
CA LEU A 211 -8.18 -1.14 12.18
C LEU A 211 -7.29 -0.08 12.85
N VAL A 212 -7.48 0.23 14.14
CA VAL A 212 -6.56 1.08 14.91
C VAL A 212 -6.22 0.41 16.25
N LYS A 213 -5.57 -0.75 16.12
CA LYS A 213 -4.65 -1.40 17.05
C LYS A 213 -4.26 -2.73 16.38
N LEU A 214 -3.59 -2.58 15.25
CA LEU A 214 -2.65 -3.56 14.69
C LEU A 214 -1.46 -2.77 14.17
#